data_AF-A0A957IDJ3-F1
#
_entry.id   AF-A0A957IDJ3-F1
#
_cell.length_a   1.000
_cell.length_b   1.000
_cell.length_c   1.000
_cell.angle_alpha   90.00
_cell.angle_beta   90.00
_cell.angle_gamma   90.00
#
_symmetry.space_group_name_H-M   'P 1'
#
loop_
_entity.id
_entity.type
_entity.pdbx_description
1 polymer ?
#
loop_
_entity_poly.entity_id
_entity_poly.type
_entity_poly.pdbx_seq_one_letter_code
_entity_poly.pdbx_strand_id
1 'polypeptide(L)' 'MANLSLFLLGPTRIMMAEEVVIVKPRKALALLIYLAVTGERHARDSLATLLWPDSDQRQARHSLRSRLSELKQTLGTEW' A
#
# COMPACT_ATOMS: atom_id res chain seq x y z
N MET A 1 -6.99 -16.88 8.61
CA MET A 1 -5.89 -16.46 7.72
C MET A 1 -6.52 -15.87 6.47
N ALA A 2 -6.61 -14.54 6.40
CA ALA A 2 -7.15 -13.89 5.22
C ALA A 2 -6.08 -13.90 4.11
N ASN A 3 -6.35 -14.60 3.00
CA ASN A 3 -5.45 -14.60 1.85
C ASN A 3 -5.67 -13.33 1.03
N LEU A 4 -4.63 -12.51 0.91
CA LEU A 4 -4.60 -11.33 0.05
C LEU A 4 -4.08 -11.74 -1.34
N SER A 5 -4.89 -11.53 -2.38
CA SER A 5 -4.52 -11.78 -3.77
C SER A 5 -4.47 -10.48 -4.57
N LEU A 6 -3.39 -10.29 -5.33
CA LEU A 6 -3.19 -9.13 -6.19
C LEU A 6 -3.09 -9.54 -7.66
N PHE A 7 -3.95 -8.96 -8.50
CA PHE A 7 -3.93 -9.13 -9.95
C PHE A 7 -3.41 -7.84 -10.57
N LEU A 8 -2.18 -7.88 -11.08
CA LEU A 8 -1.44 -6.68 -11.53
C LEU A 8 -1.18 -6.66 -13.05
N LEU A 9 -1.27 -7.82 -13.70
CA LEU A 9 -1.04 -7.97 -15.14
C LEU A 9 -2.35 -7.73 -15.91
N GLY A 10 -2.79 -6.48 -15.93
CA GLY A 10 -4.08 -6.05 -16.46
C GLY A 10 -4.73 -5.01 -15.53
N PRO A 11 -6.06 -4.84 -15.57
CA PRO A 11 -6.76 -4.00 -14.60
C PRO A 11 -6.45 -4.45 -13.17
N THR A 12 -5.98 -3.52 -12.34
CA THR A 12 -5.57 -3.82 -10.96
C THR A 12 -6.77 -4.28 -10.15
N ARG A 13 -6.71 -5.50 -9.59
CA ARG A 13 -7.72 -6.04 -8.68
C ARG A 13 -7.05 -6.56 -7.41
N ILE A 14 -7.62 -6.20 -6.26
CA ILE A 14 -7.21 -6.69 -4.95
C ILE A 14 -8.36 -7.49 -4.37
N MET A 15 -8.08 -8.69 -3.90
CA MET A 15 -9.06 -9.56 -3.28
C MET A 15 -8.59 -10.01 -1.90
N MET A 16 -9.53 -10.06 -0.96
CA MET A 16 -9.33 -10.58 0.40
C MET A 16 -10.43 -11.59 0.68
N ALA A 17 -10.05 -12.84 0.95
CA ALA A 17 -11.02 -13.91 1.23
C ALA A 17 -12.20 -13.93 0.23
N GLU A 18 -11.88 -13.81 -1.06
CA GLU A 18 -12.83 -13.77 -2.19
C GLU A 18 -13.60 -12.45 -2.41
N GLU A 19 -13.51 -11.47 -1.51
CA GLU A 19 -14.13 -10.15 -1.68
C GLU A 19 -13.18 -9.14 -2.34
N VAL A 20 -13.73 -8.29 -3.20
CA VAL A 20 -12.97 -7.21 -3.85
C VAL A 20 -12.74 -6.08 -2.85
N VAL A 21 -11.46 -5.76 -2.61
CA VAL A 21 -11.05 -4.66 -1.74
C VAL A 21 -10.71 -3.44 -2.57
N ILE A 22 -11.32 -2.30 -2.24
CA ILE A 22 -11.07 -1.04 -2.96
C ILE A 22 -10.17 -0.14 -2.12
N VAL A 23 -8.99 0.16 -2.66
CA VAL A 23 -8.01 1.09 -2.05
C VAL A 23 -8.02 2.41 -2.82
N LYS A 24 -8.56 3.49 -2.23
CA LYS A 24 -8.96 4.70 -2.96
C LYS A 24 -7.96 5.87 -3.06
N PRO A 25 -6.75 5.84 -2.48
CA PRO A 25 -5.68 6.66 -3.02
C PRO A 25 -4.78 5.86 -3.96
N ARG A 26 -4.53 6.37 -5.18
CA ARG A 26 -3.54 5.76 -6.12
C ARG A 26 -2.19 5.50 -5.46
N LYS A 27 -1.75 6.37 -4.53
CA LYS A 27 -0.51 6.17 -3.76
C LYS A 27 -0.61 5.11 -2.67
N ALA A 28 -1.78 4.88 -2.07
CA ALA A 28 -1.96 3.74 -1.16
C ALA A 28 -1.97 2.42 -1.93
N LEU A 29 -2.63 2.39 -3.09
CA LEU A 29 -2.59 1.25 -3.99
C LEU A 29 -1.15 0.94 -4.44
N ALA A 30 -0.40 1.96 -4.88
CA ALA A 30 1.00 1.80 -5.26
C ALA A 30 1.87 1.29 -4.10
N LEU A 31 1.66 1.82 -2.90
CA LEU A 31 2.36 1.35 -1.70
C LEU A 31 2.08 -0.14 -1.41
N LEU A 32 0.81 -0.55 -1.45
CA LEU A 32 0.41 -1.93 -1.23
C LEU A 32 1.04 -2.87 -2.27
N ILE A 33 0.93 -2.51 -3.55
CA ILE A 33 1.49 -3.29 -4.66
C ILE A 33 3.01 -3.43 -4.49
N TYR A 34 3.70 -2.33 -4.23
CA TYR A 34 5.15 -2.32 -4.08
C TYR A 34 5.61 -3.23 -2.94
N LEU A 35 4.97 -3.14 -1.77
CA LEU A 35 5.29 -4.00 -0.62
C LEU A 35 5.00 -5.48 -0.91
N ALA A 36 3.87 -5.78 -1.55
CA ALA A 36 3.48 -7.16 -1.83
C ALA A 36 4.36 -7.82 -2.91
N VAL A 37 4.75 -7.08 -3.95
CA VAL A 37 5.60 -7.58 -5.04
C VAL A 37 7.04 -7.80 -4.57
N THR A 38 7.56 -6.88 -3.75
CA THR A 38 8.93 -7.01 -3.23
C THR A 38 9.03 -8.03 -2.11
N GLY A 39 8.00 -8.20 -1.28
CA GLY A 39 8.00 -9.17 -0.18
C GLY A 39 9.04 -8.88 0.93
N GLU A 40 9.64 -7.69 0.91
CA GLU A 40 10.76 -7.31 1.76
C GLU A 40 10.42 -6.15 2.71
N ARG A 41 11.28 -5.96 3.72
CA ARG A 41 11.19 -4.80 4.61
C ARG A 41 11.85 -3.60 3.94
N HIS A 42 11.12 -2.50 3.83
CA HIS A 42 11.63 -1.25 3.26
C HIS A 42 11.78 -0.16 4.32
N ALA A 43 12.82 0.67 4.17
CA ALA A 43 12.96 1.87 4.98
C ALA A 43 11.84 2.86 4.65
N ARG A 44 11.26 3.47 5.69
CA ARG A 44 10.18 4.46 5.52
C ARG A 44 10.62 5.66 4.69
N ASP A 45 11.89 6.05 4.80
CA ASP A 45 12.42 7.15 4.01
C ASP A 45 12.45 6.84 2.52
N SER A 46 12.94 5.66 2.15
CA SER A 46 12.95 5.21 0.75
C SER A 46 11.55 5.15 0.16
N LEU A 47 10.57 4.61 0.91
CA LEU A 47 9.17 4.57 0.47
C LEU A 47 8.56 5.97 0.35
N ALA A 48 8.89 6.89 1.26
CA ALA A 48 8.41 8.26 1.23
C ALA A 48 8.93 9.00 -0.02
N THR A 49 10.24 8.90 -0.30
CA THR A 49 10.86 9.50 -1.48
C THR A 49 10.34 8.86 -2.78
N LEU A 50 10.18 7.54 -2.82
CA LEU A 50 9.67 6.82 -3.99
C LEU A 50 8.26 7.26 -4.40
N LEU A 51 7.36 7.40 -3.43
CA LEU A 51 5.94 7.67 -3.68
C LEU A 51 5.59 9.17 -3.69
N TRP A 52 6.41 10.03 -3.09
CA TRP A 52 6.23 11.49 -3.04
C TRP A 52 7.53 12.24 -3.36
N PRO A 53 8.07 12.11 -4.59
CA PRO A 53 9.34 12.73 -4.95
C PRO A 53 9.30 14.27 -4.91
N ASP A 54 8.13 14.87 -5.15
CA ASP A 54 7.95 16.33 -5.20
C ASP A 54 7.66 16.97 -3.83
N SER A 55 7.59 16.18 -2.76
CA SER A 55 7.32 16.66 -1.40
C SER A 55 8.60 16.73 -0.58
N ASP A 56 8.69 17.67 0.35
CA ASP A 56 9.74 17.62 1.36
C ASP A 56 9.64 16.34 2.21
N GLN A 57 10.76 15.92 2.81
CA GLN A 57 10.84 14.65 3.53
C GLN A 57 9.83 14.57 4.69
N ARG A 58 9.50 15.69 5.34
CA ARG A 58 8.58 15.72 6.47
C ARG A 58 7.15 15.46 6.00
N GLN A 59 6.74 16.12 4.92
CA GLN A 59 5.43 15.95 4.28
C GLN A 59 5.28 14.56 3.64
N ALA A 60 6.35 14.04 3.01
CA ALA A 60 6.37 12.71 2.42
C ALA A 60 6.19 11.63 3.50
N ARG A 61 6.91 11.72 4.64
CA ARG A 61 6.74 10.82 5.78
C ARG A 61 5.34 10.89 6.40
N HIS A 62 4.79 12.09 6.54
CA HIS A 62 3.43 12.28 7.04
C HIS A 62 2.42 11.56 6.15
N SER A 63 2.53 11.75 4.83
CA SER A 63 1.68 11.12 3.82
C SER A 63 1.83 9.59 3.84
N LEU A 64 3.06 9.07 3.93
CA LEU A 64 3.32 7.64 4.06
C LEU A 64 2.62 7.03 5.28
N ARG A 65 2.74 7.68 6.44
CA ARG A 65 2.09 7.20 7.68
C ARG A 65 0.57 7.17 7.54
N SER A 66 -0.03 8.21 6.97
CA SER A 66 -1.47 8.26 6.70
C SER A 66 -1.90 7.10 5.81
N ARG A 67 -1.20 6.84 4.70
CA ARG A 67 -1.52 5.75 3.77
C ARG A 67 -1.32 4.37 4.37
N LEU A 68 -0.28 4.15 5.19
CA LEU A 68 -0.10 2.89 5.91
C LEU A 68 -1.24 2.64 6.92
N SER A 69 -1.72 3.69 7.60
CA SER A 69 -2.85 3.57 8.52
C SER A 69 -4.14 3.20 7.77
N GLU A 70 -4.39 3.86 6.65
CA GLU A 70 -5.53 3.57 5.78
C GLU A 70 -5.50 2.14 5.26
N LEU A 71 -4.35 1.68 4.75
CA LEU A 71 -4.19 0.29 4.29
C LEU A 71 -4.45 -0.73 5.41
N LYS A 72 -3.97 -0.48 6.63
CA LYS A 72 -4.25 -1.37 7.77
C LYS A 72 -5.74 -1.44 8.11
N GLN A 73 -6.45 -0.32 8.03
CA GLN A 73 -7.89 -0.28 8.27
C GLN A 73 -8.67 -1.00 7.15
N THR A 74 -8.25 -0.81 5.89
CA THR A 74 -8.90 -1.43 4.73
C THR A 74 -8.65 -2.93 4.65
N LEU A 75 -7.47 -3.41 5.03
CA LEU A 75 -7.08 -4.82 4.94
C LEU A 75 -7.36 -5.62 6.22
N GLY A 76 -7.83 -4.97 7.29
CA GLY A 76 -7.99 -5.63 8.59
C GLY A 76 -6.67 -5.95 9.28
N THR A 77 -6.75 -6.12 10.61
CA THR A 77 -5.57 -6.29 11.49
C THR A 77 -5.34 -7.74 11.93
N GLU A 78 -6.07 -8.70 11.37
CA GLU A 78 -5.93 -10.12 11.69
C GLU A 78 -4.84 -10.76 10.83
N TRP A 79 -3.58 -10.48 11.19
CA TRP A 79 -2.37 -11.07 10.61
C TRP A 79 -1.77 -12.08 11.59
#